data_AF-A0A6L9G6I7-F1
#
_entry.id   AF-A0A6L9G6I7-F1
#
_cell.length_a   1.000
_cell.length_b   1.000
_cell.length_c   1.000
_cell.angle_alpha   90.00
_cell.angle_beta   90.00
_cell.angle_gamma   90.00
#
_symmetry.space_group_name_H-M   'P 1'
#
loop_
_entity.id
_entity.type
_entity.pdbx_description
1 polymer ?
#
loop_
_entity_poly.entity_id
_entity_poly.type
_entity_poly.pdbx_seq_one_letter_code
_entity_poly.pdbx_strand_id
1 'polypeptide(L)'
;MRNRTGRRTGSSGRLGRDGERGSAVAEFVMITSLLIVLAFSTMQLALALHVRNTLTDAAANGAHYGALANRSPADAAGRTRTLITESLHGGFARDVSVSTTAIGGTQLVTVTVNTRVPLIGFLPNGWELSVSSDAVRYG
;
A
#
# COMPACT_ATOMS: atom_id res chain seq x y z
N MET A 1 65.54 -50.17 -32.71
CA MET A 1 66.23 -48.96 -32.21
C MET A 1 65.21 -47.82 -32.22
N ARG A 2 64.72 -47.44 -31.04
CA ARG A 2 64.94 -46.13 -30.36
C ARG A 2 64.40 -44.94 -31.15
N ASN A 3 63.75 -43.92 -30.58
CA ASN A 3 63.10 -43.63 -29.30
C ASN A 3 62.64 -42.16 -29.47
N ARG A 4 61.43 -41.82 -28.99
CA ARG A 4 60.97 -40.52 -28.46
C ARG A 4 61.52 -39.21 -29.04
N THR A 5 60.61 -38.34 -29.48
CA THR A 5 60.23 -37.04 -28.84
C THR A 5 59.34 -36.27 -29.84
N GLY A 6 58.32 -35.49 -29.48
CA GLY A 6 57.87 -35.03 -28.17
C GLY A 6 56.38 -34.71 -28.21
N ARG A 7 55.69 -35.24 -27.21
CA ARG A 7 54.34 -34.87 -26.78
C ARG A 7 54.43 -33.51 -26.09
N ARG A 8 53.77 -32.47 -26.61
CA ARG A 8 53.40 -31.28 -25.83
C ARG A 8 51.99 -30.81 -26.18
N THR A 9 51.10 -31.13 -25.24
CA THR A 9 49.98 -30.29 -24.75
C THR A 9 48.93 -29.82 -25.75
N GLY A 10 47.93 -30.68 -25.96
CA GLY A 10 46.57 -30.21 -26.13
C GLY A 10 45.99 -29.66 -24.81
N SER A 11 44.93 -28.87 -24.96
CA SER A 11 43.99 -28.38 -23.95
C SER A 11 44.33 -27.09 -23.19
N SER A 12 44.42 -25.98 -23.93
CA SER A 12 44.02 -24.67 -23.39
C SER A 12 42.82 -24.16 -24.19
N GLY A 13 41.61 -24.30 -23.65
CA GLY A 13 40.43 -23.76 -24.35
C GLY A 13 39.05 -24.19 -23.85
N ARG A 14 38.85 -24.56 -22.58
CA ARG A 14 37.51 -24.91 -22.07
C ARG A 14 37.11 -24.26 -20.74
N LEU A 15 37.70 -23.13 -20.37
CA LEU A 15 37.35 -22.42 -19.12
C LEU A 15 36.61 -21.09 -19.32
N GLY A 16 36.41 -20.62 -20.57
CA GLY A 16 35.81 -19.29 -20.83
C GLY A 16 34.31 -19.26 -21.13
N ARG A 17 33.72 -20.34 -21.67
CA ARG A 17 32.35 -20.29 -22.20
C ARG A 17 31.24 -20.49 -21.16
N ASP A 18 31.54 -21.09 -20.02
CA ASP A 18 30.53 -21.36 -18.99
C ASP A 18 30.31 -20.13 -18.07
N GLY A 19 31.34 -19.28 -17.88
CA GLY A 19 31.24 -18.04 -17.11
C GLY A 19 30.40 -16.95 -17.78
N GLU A 20 30.52 -16.78 -19.10
CA GLU A 20 29.74 -15.81 -19.89
C GLU A 20 28.24 -16.15 -19.89
N ARG A 21 27.90 -17.45 -19.99
CA ARG A 21 26.50 -17.93 -19.89
C ARG A 21 25.93 -17.74 -18.49
N GLY A 22 26.72 -18.00 -17.44
CA GLY A 22 26.32 -17.75 -16.06
C GLY A 22 26.11 -16.26 -15.77
N SER A 23 26.96 -15.39 -16.34
CA SER A 23 26.82 -13.93 -16.23
C SER A 23 25.53 -13.42 -16.87
N ALA A 24 25.17 -13.92 -18.06
CA ALA A 24 23.93 -13.49 -18.72
C ALA A 24 22.67 -13.88 -17.93
N VAL A 25 22.65 -15.07 -17.33
CA VAL A 25 21.55 -15.50 -16.45
C VAL A 25 21.52 -14.66 -15.17
N ALA A 26 22.68 -14.41 -14.55
CA ALA A 26 22.76 -13.60 -13.34
C ALA A 26 22.31 -12.15 -13.57
N GLU A 27 22.74 -11.53 -14.67
CA GLU A 27 22.31 -10.19 -15.09
C GLU A 27 20.79 -10.14 -15.30
N PHE A 28 20.24 -11.10 -16.03
CA PHE A 28 18.80 -11.18 -16.26
C PHE A 28 18.00 -11.31 -14.95
N VAL A 29 18.47 -12.14 -14.02
CA VAL A 29 17.82 -12.31 -12.70
C VAL A 29 17.92 -11.02 -11.87
N MET A 30 19.06 -10.33 -11.87
CA MET A 30 19.20 -9.04 -11.17
C MET A 30 18.27 -7.97 -11.75
N ILE A 31 18.18 -7.86 -13.07
CA ILE A 31 17.29 -6.89 -13.72
C ILE A 31 15.83 -7.25 -13.44
N THR A 32 15.45 -8.52 -13.63
CA THR A 32 14.06 -8.97 -13.45
C THR A 32 13.63 -8.83 -11.99
N SER A 33 14.48 -9.20 -11.03
CA SER A 33 14.17 -9.02 -9.60
C SER A 33 14.05 -7.55 -9.23
N LEU A 34 14.93 -6.68 -9.73
CA LEU A 34 14.82 -5.23 -9.53
C LEU A 34 13.50 -4.69 -10.10
N LEU A 35 13.14 -5.08 -11.31
CA LEU A 35 11.89 -4.68 -11.96
C LEU A 35 10.65 -5.20 -11.20
N ILE A 36 10.70 -6.42 -10.68
CA ILE A 36 9.64 -6.99 -9.83
C ILE A 36 9.49 -6.15 -8.56
N VAL A 37 10.59 -5.90 -7.84
CA VAL A 37 10.56 -5.08 -6.61
C VAL A 37 10.01 -3.68 -6.91
N LEU A 38 10.44 -3.06 -8.01
CA LEU A 38 9.95 -1.76 -8.42
C LEU A 38 8.45 -1.78 -8.75
N ALA A 39 7.99 -2.77 -9.52
CA ALA A 39 6.59 -2.92 -9.89
C ALA A 39 5.69 -3.15 -8.66
N PHE A 40 6.11 -4.01 -7.73
CA PHE A 40 5.38 -4.20 -6.48
C PHE A 40 5.41 -2.94 -5.61
N SER A 41 6.52 -2.21 -5.57
CA SER A 41 6.63 -0.95 -4.80
C SER A 41 5.66 0.12 -5.32
N THR A 42 5.57 0.30 -6.64
CA THR A 42 4.64 1.26 -7.23
C THR A 42 3.19 0.82 -7.09
N MET A 43 2.90 -0.47 -7.23
CA MET A 43 1.56 -1.03 -7.00
C MET A 43 1.13 -0.84 -5.53
N GLN A 44 2.02 -1.09 -4.57
CA GLN A 44 1.76 -0.85 -3.14
C GLN A 44 1.51 0.63 -2.85
N LEU A 45 2.32 1.53 -3.44
CA LEU A 45 2.12 2.96 -3.31
C LEU A 45 0.77 3.40 -3.86
N ALA A 46 0.40 2.92 -5.05
CA ALA A 46 -0.88 3.21 -5.67
C ALA A 46 -2.05 2.72 -4.79
N LEU A 47 -1.95 1.50 -4.24
CA LEU A 47 -2.96 0.95 -3.33
C LEU A 47 -3.09 1.80 -2.05
N ALA A 48 -1.98 2.18 -1.43
CA ALA A 48 -1.98 3.00 -0.22
C ALA A 48 -2.62 4.37 -0.46
N LEU A 49 -2.28 5.01 -1.58
CA LEU A 49 -2.89 6.29 -1.98
C LEU A 49 -4.38 6.13 -2.29
N HIS A 50 -4.78 5.08 -3.00
CA HIS A 50 -6.18 4.79 -3.29
C HIS A 50 -7.00 4.65 -2.01
N VAL A 51 -6.57 3.80 -1.07
CA VAL A 51 -7.24 3.61 0.23
C VAL A 51 -7.31 4.92 1.00
N ARG A 52 -6.19 5.66 1.12
CA ARG A 52 -6.16 6.93 1.85
C ARG A 52 -7.15 7.94 1.27
N ASN A 53 -7.19 8.07 -0.06
CA ASN A 53 -8.07 9.00 -0.74
C ASN A 53 -9.54 8.62 -0.54
N THR A 54 -9.88 7.35 -0.72
CA THR A 54 -11.25 6.85 -0.50
C THR A 54 -11.71 7.01 0.95
N LEU A 55 -10.85 6.76 1.93
CA LEU A 55 -11.19 6.95 3.34
C LEU A 55 -11.37 8.43 3.70
N THR A 56 -10.53 9.30 3.14
CA THR A 56 -10.65 10.76 3.34
C THR A 56 -11.97 11.28 2.77
N ASP A 57 -12.33 10.82 1.57
CA ASP A 57 -13.60 11.18 0.93
C ASP A 57 -14.80 10.66 1.74
N ALA A 58 -14.76 9.42 2.21
CA ALA A 58 -15.81 8.86 3.06
C ALA A 58 -15.93 9.59 4.40
N ALA A 59 -14.80 9.95 5.04
CA ALA A 59 -14.78 10.70 6.28
C ALA A 59 -15.36 12.11 6.12
N ALA A 60 -15.01 12.81 5.03
CA ALA A 60 -15.56 14.13 4.71
C ALA A 60 -17.07 14.07 4.48
N ASN A 61 -17.54 13.13 3.68
CA ASN A 61 -18.98 12.91 3.48
C ASN A 61 -19.70 12.58 4.79
N GLY A 62 -19.09 11.79 5.67
CA GLY A 62 -19.60 11.48 7.00
C GLY A 62 -19.68 12.70 7.92
N ALA A 63 -18.63 13.54 7.93
CA ALA A 63 -18.57 14.76 8.73
C ALA A 63 -19.66 15.75 8.28
N HIS A 64 -19.76 15.98 6.96
CA HIS A 64 -20.82 16.82 6.38
C HIS A 64 -22.22 16.28 6.68
N TYR A 65 -22.39 14.95 6.65
CA TYR A 65 -23.66 14.33 7.03
C TYR A 65 -23.98 14.54 8.51
N GLY A 66 -23.00 14.39 9.41
CA GLY A 66 -23.17 14.64 10.84
C GLY A 66 -23.38 16.11 11.21
N ALA A 67 -22.94 17.03 10.36
CA ALA A 67 -23.14 18.47 10.51
C ALA A 67 -24.58 18.93 10.21
N LEU A 68 -25.48 18.05 9.76
CA LEU A 68 -26.89 18.36 9.56
C LEU A 68 -27.63 18.48 10.91
N ALA A 69 -28.56 19.42 11.02
CA ALA A 69 -29.23 19.79 12.28
C ALA A 69 -29.95 18.64 13.02
N ASN A 70 -30.34 17.57 12.32
CA ASN A 70 -31.06 16.42 12.87
C ASN A 70 -30.24 15.12 12.88
N ARG A 71 -28.90 15.21 12.82
CA ARG A 71 -28.04 14.01 12.80
C ARG A 71 -27.26 13.85 14.09
N SER A 72 -27.16 12.59 14.50
CA SER A 72 -26.33 12.17 15.63
C SER A 72 -24.92 11.76 15.15
N PRO A 73 -23.92 11.75 16.04
CA PRO A 73 -22.60 11.18 15.73
C PRO A 73 -22.68 9.71 15.25
N ALA A 74 -23.66 8.94 15.73
CA ALA A 74 -23.87 7.57 15.30
C ALA A 74 -24.34 7.48 13.84
N ASP A 75 -25.19 8.42 13.39
CA ASP A 75 -25.63 8.49 11.99
C ASP A 75 -24.47 8.81 11.04
N ALA A 76 -23.60 9.73 11.45
CA ALA A 76 -22.38 10.07 10.72
C ALA A 76 -21.45 8.84 10.60
N ALA A 77 -21.22 8.14 11.72
CA ALA A 77 -20.39 6.93 11.73
C ALA A 77 -20.98 5.83 10.83
N GLY A 78 -22.30 5.62 10.88
CA GLY A 78 -23.01 4.65 10.03
C GLY A 78 -22.90 4.99 8.55
N ARG A 79 -23.05 6.27 8.20
CA ARG A 79 -22.88 6.74 6.82
C ARG A 79 -21.45 6.55 6.32
N THR A 80 -20.44 6.93 7.10
CA THR A 80 -19.03 6.71 6.77
C THR A 80 -18.73 5.23 6.55
N ARG A 81 -19.19 4.34 7.46
CA ARG A 81 -18.99 2.89 7.30
C ARG A 81 -19.63 2.34 6.02
N THR A 82 -20.81 2.84 5.66
CA THR A 82 -21.51 2.44 4.43
C THR A 82 -20.68 2.83 3.20
N LEU A 83 -20.24 4.09 3.12
CA LEU A 83 -19.42 4.58 2.00
C LEU A 83 -18.09 3.83 1.86
N ILE A 84 -17.43 3.53 2.98
CA ILE A 84 -16.20 2.73 2.98
C ILE A 84 -16.48 1.31 2.50
N THR A 85 -17.58 0.69 2.92
CA THR A 85 -17.92 -0.70 2.55
C THR A 85 -18.41 -0.82 1.10
N GLU A 86 -18.96 0.24 0.52
CA GLU A 86 -19.33 0.31 -0.90
C GLU A 86 -18.10 0.49 -1.79
N SER A 87 -17.12 1.28 -1.34
CA SER A 87 -15.93 1.62 -2.14
C SER A 87 -14.75 0.67 -1.91
N LEU A 88 -14.66 0.09 -0.73
CA LEU A 88 -13.61 -0.82 -0.25
C LEU A 88 -14.26 -2.02 0.46
N HIS A 89 -13.45 -2.94 0.98
CA HIS A 89 -13.97 -4.06 1.76
C HIS A 89 -14.38 -3.62 3.18
N GLY A 90 -15.38 -4.28 3.79
CA GLY A 90 -15.84 -3.97 5.15
C GLY A 90 -14.76 -4.08 6.25
N GLY A 91 -13.64 -4.76 5.96
CA GLY A 91 -12.46 -4.78 6.83
C GLY A 91 -11.86 -3.39 7.09
N PHE A 92 -12.00 -2.45 6.15
CA PHE A 92 -11.48 -1.08 6.28
C PHE A 92 -12.38 -0.17 7.13
N ALA A 93 -13.62 -0.58 7.42
CA ALA A 93 -14.63 0.21 8.15
C ALA A 93 -14.75 -0.14 9.65
N ARG A 94 -13.80 -0.94 10.18
CA ARG A 94 -13.88 -1.47 11.56
C ARG A 94 -13.73 -0.39 12.62
N ASP A 95 -12.77 0.51 12.45
CA ASP A 95 -12.51 1.58 13.41
C ASP A 95 -12.85 2.94 12.78
N VAL A 96 -14.06 3.41 13.11
CA VAL A 96 -14.59 4.71 12.72
C VAL A 96 -15.13 5.37 13.98
N SER A 97 -14.56 6.51 14.33
CA SER A 97 -14.99 7.33 15.46
C SER A 97 -15.45 8.70 14.97
N VAL A 98 -16.40 9.27 15.70
CA VAL A 98 -16.96 10.59 15.42
C VAL A 98 -16.97 11.37 16.71
N SER A 99 -16.42 12.58 16.69
CA SER A 99 -16.45 13.51 17.81
C SER A 99 -17.14 14.80 17.39
N THR A 100 -17.71 15.50 18.36
CA THR A 100 -18.32 16.81 18.14
C THR A 100 -17.77 17.78 19.15
N THR A 101 -17.13 18.85 18.68
CA THR A 101 -16.43 19.83 19.52
C THR A 101 -16.99 21.21 19.24
N ALA A 102 -17.37 21.95 20.28
CA ALA A 102 -17.79 23.34 20.11
C ALA A 102 -16.57 24.25 19.91
N ILE A 103 -16.54 25.00 18.82
CA ILE A 103 -15.48 25.98 18.51
C ILE A 103 -16.16 27.30 18.14
N GLY A 104 -15.92 28.35 18.93
CA GLY A 104 -16.36 29.71 18.60
C GLY A 104 -17.89 29.88 18.48
N GLY A 105 -18.68 29.09 19.20
CA GLY A 105 -20.15 29.12 19.13
C GLY A 105 -20.76 28.20 18.07
N THR A 106 -19.93 27.53 17.27
CA THR A 106 -20.37 26.57 16.26
C THR A 106 -19.95 25.15 16.66
N GLN A 107 -20.74 24.14 16.29
CA GLN A 107 -20.34 22.75 16.53
C GLN A 107 -19.50 22.22 15.35
N LEU A 108 -18.30 21.71 15.61
CA LEU A 108 -17.46 21.03 14.64
C LEU A 108 -17.67 19.53 14.79
N VAL A 109 -18.01 18.84 13.70
CA VAL A 109 -18.10 17.38 13.65
C VAL A 109 -16.82 16.85 13.01
N THR A 110 -16.09 16.02 13.74
CA THR A 110 -14.86 15.38 13.28
C THR A 110 -15.11 13.89 13.11
N VAL A 111 -14.76 13.34 11.95
CA VAL A 111 -14.80 11.89 11.68
C VAL A 111 -13.38 11.39 11.52
N THR A 112 -13.00 10.39 12.31
CA THR A 112 -11.69 9.76 12.26
C THR A 112 -11.85 8.29 11.91
N VAL A 113 -11.06 7.83 10.94
CA VAL A 113 -11.04 6.44 10.47
C VAL A 113 -9.63 5.89 10.66
N ASN A 114 -9.50 4.81 11.42
CA ASN A 114 -8.25 4.08 11.57
C ASN A 114 -8.35 2.74 10.86
N THR A 115 -7.33 2.39 10.09
CA THR A 115 -7.32 1.13 9.37
C THR A 115 -5.91 0.60 9.20
N ARG A 116 -5.81 -0.65 8.76
CA ARG A 116 -4.54 -1.24 8.33
C ARG A 116 -4.56 -1.52 6.84
N VAL A 117 -3.56 -1.01 6.15
CA VAL A 117 -3.37 -1.28 4.72
C VAL A 117 -2.52 -2.54 4.57
N PRO A 118 -3.02 -3.59 3.88
CA PRO A 118 -2.26 -4.81 3.68
C PRO A 118 -1.08 -4.57 2.75
N LEU A 119 0.10 -5.07 3.13
CA LEU A 119 1.29 -5.07 2.28
C LEU A 119 1.45 -6.43 1.61
N ILE A 120 1.72 -6.41 0.31
CA ILE A 120 2.06 -7.63 -0.42
C ILE A 120 3.53 -7.95 -0.16
N GLY A 121 3.82 -9.02 0.58
CA GLY A 121 5.08 -9.75 0.43
C GLY A 121 6.13 -9.70 1.55
N PHE A 122 6.02 -8.92 2.63
CA PHE A 122 7.10 -8.94 3.67
C PHE A 122 6.71 -8.70 5.14
N LEU A 123 5.53 -8.16 5.47
CA LEU A 123 5.11 -7.99 6.87
C LEU A 123 3.68 -8.54 7.08
N PRO A 124 3.47 -9.48 8.02
CA PRO A 124 2.17 -10.12 8.24
C PRO A 124 1.08 -9.16 8.77
N ASN A 125 1.46 -7.96 9.21
CA ASN A 125 0.64 -7.05 9.99
C ASN A 125 0.21 -5.75 9.28
N GLY A 126 0.69 -5.49 8.05
CA GLY A 126 0.38 -4.27 7.30
C GLY A 126 0.89 -2.99 7.98
N TRP A 127 0.51 -1.82 7.45
CA TRP A 127 0.78 -0.52 8.07
C TRP A 127 -0.51 0.12 8.59
N GLU A 128 -0.43 0.83 9.70
CA GLU A 128 -1.54 1.58 10.27
C GLU A 128 -1.70 2.94 9.57
N LEU A 129 -2.93 3.27 9.20
CA LEU A 129 -3.29 4.51 8.53
C LEU A 129 -4.47 5.14 9.26
N SER A 130 -4.28 6.37 9.76
CA SER A 130 -5.33 7.18 10.37
C SER A 130 -5.66 8.37 9.47
N VAL A 131 -6.95 8.60 9.23
CA VAL A 131 -7.47 9.69 8.41
C VAL A 131 -8.54 10.43 9.22
N SER A 132 -8.50 11.76 9.24
CA SER A 132 -9.49 12.59 9.93
C SER A 132 -10.04 13.68 9.00
N SER A 133 -11.31 14.01 9.16
CA SER A 133 -11.99 15.08 8.44
C SER A 133 -12.96 15.85 9.35
N ASP A 134 -13.08 17.15 9.13
CA ASP A 134 -13.86 18.07 9.95
C ASP A 134 -14.95 18.78 9.13
N ALA A 135 -16.14 18.96 9.71
CA ALA A 135 -17.24 19.73 9.11
C ALA A 135 -17.98 20.57 10.15
N VAL A 136 -18.29 21.82 9.78
CA VAL A 136 -18.97 22.79 10.65
C VAL A 136 -20.48 22.57 10.58
N ARG A 137 -21.13 22.36 11.73
CA ARG A 137 -22.58 22.28 11.88
C ARG A 137 -23.18 23.66 11.91
N TYR A 138 -24.02 23.94 10.92
CA TYR A 138 -24.85 25.14 10.89
C TYR A 138 -26.13 24.86 11.70
N GLY A 139 -26.34 25.64 12.76
CA GLY A 139 -27.55 25.68 13.57
C GLY A 139 -28.28 26.99 13.39
#